data_AF-A0A9E5PHR6-F1
#
_entry.id   AF-A0A9E5PHR6-F1
#
_cell.length_a   1.000
_cell.length_b   1.000
_cell.length_c   1.000
_cell.angle_alpha   90.00
_cell.angle_beta   90.00
_cell.angle_gamma   90.00
#
_symmetry.space_group_name_H-M   'P 1'
#
loop_
_entity.id
_entity.type
_entity.pdbx_description
1 polymer ?
#
loop_
_entity_poly.entity_id
_entity_poly.type
_entity_poly.pdbx_seq_one_letter_code
_entity_poly.pdbx_strand_id
1 'polypeptide(L)'
;MLVLVVGGAFTVVGLVDLGLLWYPVRFGNAPWEFGTLSSTFDNLPMTALGVALLTLGLMWHPRLGGAWLRVAALCYLAAGLLLLVMAALYGLSALEVIGRAPDESMEAFTRALVKNVAEIVAYTAASGVLALVCWRAVERER
;
A
#
# COMPACT_ATOMS: atom_id res chain seq x y z
N MET A 1 -19.66 5.39 14.00
CA MET A 1 -18.73 5.12 15.13
C MET A 1 -18.04 3.77 15.01
N LEU A 2 -18.76 2.64 14.98
CA LEU A 2 -18.14 1.31 14.84
C LEU A 2 -17.18 1.19 13.65
N VAL A 3 -17.60 1.60 12.44
CA VAL A 3 -16.78 1.54 11.23
C VAL A 3 -15.47 2.31 11.34
N LEU A 4 -15.48 3.49 12.00
CA LEU A 4 -14.27 4.29 12.24
C LEU A 4 -13.29 3.57 13.17
N VAL A 5 -13.81 2.98 14.26
CA VAL A 5 -12.99 2.26 15.24
C VAL A 5 -12.37 1.02 14.60
N VAL A 6 -13.16 0.24 13.85
CA VAL A 6 -12.69 -0.95 13.15
C VAL A 6 -11.66 -0.56 12.08
N GLY A 7 -11.97 0.42 11.22
CA GLY A 7 -11.03 0.90 10.20
C GLY A 7 -9.72 1.43 10.81
N GLY A 8 -9.81 2.17 11.91
CA GLY A 8 -8.65 2.62 12.69
C GLY A 8 -7.80 1.48 13.21
N ALA A 9 -8.41 0.46 13.81
CA ALA A 9 -7.69 -0.71 14.32
C ALA A 9 -6.96 -1.46 13.20
N PHE A 10 -7.63 -1.76 12.08
CA PHE A 10 -7.02 -2.42 10.93
C PHE A 10 -5.88 -1.59 10.32
N THR A 11 -6.05 -0.27 10.24
CA THR A 11 -5.01 0.64 9.74
C THR A 11 -3.78 0.59 10.63
N VAL A 12 -3.96 0.68 11.96
CA VAL A 12 -2.84 0.67 12.91
C VAL A 12 -2.11 -0.66 12.88
N VAL A 13 -2.83 -1.78 12.93
CA VAL A 13 -2.20 -3.12 12.87
C VAL A 13 -1.44 -3.30 11.57
N GLY A 14 -2.06 -2.99 10.42
CA GLY A 14 -1.39 -3.09 9.12
C GLY A 14 -0.14 -2.22 9.00
N LEU A 15 -0.17 -0.99 9.52
CA LEU A 15 1.00 -0.11 9.54
C LEU A 15 2.11 -0.62 10.45
N VAL A 16 1.77 -1.21 11.61
CA VAL A 16 2.75 -1.81 12.51
C VAL A 16 3.39 -3.03 11.86
N ASP A 17 2.60 -3.91 11.25
CA ASP A 17 3.10 -5.08 10.54
C ASP A 17 4.03 -4.68 9.39
N LEU A 18 3.64 -3.68 8.60
CA LEU A 18 4.50 -3.09 7.57
C LEU A 18 5.80 -2.54 8.15
N GLY A 19 5.74 -1.82 9.27
CA GLY A 19 6.95 -1.31 9.93
C GLY A 19 7.90 -2.42 10.40
N LEU A 20 7.34 -3.52 10.91
CA LEU A 20 8.12 -4.67 11.38
C LEU A 20 8.78 -5.45 10.25
N LEU A 21 8.14 -5.54 9.07
CA LEU A 21 8.73 -6.20 7.89
C LEU A 21 10.07 -5.58 7.47
N TRP A 22 10.22 -4.28 7.67
CA TRP A 22 11.43 -3.55 7.28
C TRP A 22 12.56 -3.63 8.32
N TYR A 23 12.35 -4.33 9.45
CA TYR A 23 13.33 -4.47 10.51
C TYR A 23 13.94 -5.89 10.58
N PRO A 24 15.28 -6.05 10.65
CA PRO A 24 16.30 -5.01 10.52
C PRO A 24 16.49 -4.58 9.06
N VAL A 25 16.73 -3.29 8.85
CA VAL A 25 16.96 -2.71 7.52
C VAL A 25 18.28 -3.22 6.94
N ARG A 26 18.25 -3.79 5.72
CA ARG A 26 19.44 -4.31 5.01
C ARG A 26 19.50 -3.83 3.55
N PHE A 27 19.45 -2.52 3.35
CA PHE A 27 19.63 -1.92 2.02
C PHE A 27 20.95 -2.34 1.36
N GLY A 28 20.93 -2.53 0.04
CA GLY A 28 22.04 -3.04 -0.76
C GLY A 28 22.14 -4.57 -0.81
N ASN A 29 21.27 -5.30 -0.11
CA ASN A 29 21.14 -6.75 -0.22
C ASN A 29 19.91 -7.08 -1.08
N ALA A 30 20.11 -7.30 -2.38
CA ALA A 30 19.01 -7.52 -3.33
C ALA A 30 18.05 -8.65 -2.95
N PRO A 31 18.49 -9.82 -2.46
CA PRO A 31 17.58 -10.84 -1.92
C PRO A 31 16.69 -10.34 -0.77
N TRP A 32 17.25 -9.56 0.16
CA TRP A 32 16.49 -8.98 1.27
C TRP A 32 15.51 -7.92 0.76
N GLU A 33 15.94 -7.03 -0.13
CA GLU A 33 15.08 -5.97 -0.69
C GLU A 33 13.90 -6.57 -1.45
N PHE A 34 14.16 -7.55 -2.33
CA PHE A 34 13.12 -8.25 -3.08
C PHE A 34 12.12 -8.94 -2.15
N GLY A 35 12.61 -9.69 -1.15
CA GLY A 35 11.75 -10.38 -0.19
C GLY A 35 10.90 -9.40 0.64
N THR A 36 11.51 -8.33 1.15
CA THR A 36 10.84 -7.31 1.97
C THR A 36 9.78 -6.55 1.17
N LEU A 37 10.09 -6.20 -0.08
CA LEU A 37 9.14 -5.56 -0.99
C LEU A 37 7.99 -6.50 -1.35
N SER A 38 8.28 -7.77 -1.67
CA SER A 38 7.24 -8.78 -1.90
C SER A 38 6.31 -8.92 -0.71
N SER A 39 6.87 -9.09 0.50
CA SER A 39 6.08 -9.20 1.73
C SER A 39 5.32 -7.91 2.03
N THR A 40 5.83 -6.75 1.65
CA THR A 40 5.10 -5.49 1.77
C THR A 40 3.83 -5.51 0.90
N PHE A 41 3.94 -5.93 -0.36
CA PHE A 41 2.79 -6.04 -1.26
C PHE A 41 1.75 -7.05 -0.76
N ASP A 42 2.21 -8.21 -0.25
CA ASP A 42 1.35 -9.22 0.35
C ASP A 42 0.52 -8.70 1.55
N ASN A 43 1.02 -7.70 2.27
CA ASN A 43 0.38 -7.11 3.46
C ASN A 43 -0.42 -5.83 3.18
N LEU A 44 -0.36 -5.29 1.95
CA LEU A 44 -1.18 -4.15 1.55
C LEU A 44 -2.70 -4.36 1.69
N PRO A 45 -3.30 -5.53 1.41
CA PRO A 45 -4.75 -5.70 1.50
C PRO A 45 -5.31 -5.32 2.88
N MET A 46 -4.63 -5.72 3.95
CA MET A 46 -5.08 -5.44 5.32
C MET A 46 -5.03 -3.95 5.65
N THR A 47 -3.92 -3.30 5.30
CA THR A 47 -3.73 -1.86 5.51
C THR A 47 -4.72 -1.05 4.66
N ALA A 48 -4.85 -1.40 3.37
CA ALA A 48 -5.77 -0.74 2.45
C ALA A 48 -7.22 -0.87 2.90
N LEU A 49 -7.65 -2.04 3.37
CA LEU A 49 -8.99 -2.25 3.92
C LEU A 49 -9.24 -1.37 5.14
N GLY A 50 -8.27 -1.29 6.06
CA GLY A 50 -8.36 -0.43 7.24
C GLY A 50 -8.57 1.04 6.88
N VAL A 51 -7.74 1.55 5.98
CA VAL A 51 -7.80 2.96 5.54
C VAL A 51 -9.10 3.24 4.77
N ALA A 52 -9.55 2.30 3.93
CA ALA A 52 -10.82 2.41 3.22
C ALA A 52 -12.02 2.47 4.17
N LEU A 53 -12.08 1.59 5.18
CA LEU A 53 -13.12 1.63 6.22
C LEU A 53 -13.09 2.93 7.02
N LEU A 54 -11.89 3.39 7.39
CA LEU A 54 -11.70 4.65 8.09
C LEU A 54 -12.24 5.82 7.25
N THR A 55 -11.93 5.84 5.96
CA THR A 55 -12.40 6.85 5.00
C THR A 55 -13.93 6.85 4.88
N LEU A 56 -14.54 5.67 4.70
CA LEU A 56 -15.99 5.51 4.66
C LEU A 56 -16.66 6.00 5.95
N GLY A 57 -16.04 5.70 7.10
CA GLY A 57 -16.50 6.19 8.40
C GLY A 57 -16.46 7.71 8.52
N LEU A 58 -15.44 8.36 7.95
CA LEU A 58 -15.31 9.83 7.92
C LEU A 58 -16.36 10.48 7.02
N MET A 59 -16.64 9.91 5.85
CA MET A 59 -17.66 10.40 4.93
C MET A 59 -19.05 10.45 5.54
N TRP A 60 -19.36 9.52 6.45
CA TRP A 60 -20.65 9.48 7.13
C TRP A 60 -20.77 10.43 8.33
N HIS A 61 -19.70 11.16 8.67
CA HIS A 61 -19.65 11.97 9.90
C HIS A 61 -19.63 13.48 9.61
N PRO A 62 -20.77 14.19 9.66
CA PRO A 62 -20.93 15.55 9.13
C PRO A 62 -20.11 16.64 9.85
N ARG A 63 -19.64 16.37 11.08
CA ARG A 63 -18.81 17.32 11.85
C ARG A 63 -17.31 17.12 11.70
N LEU A 64 -16.89 15.96 11.18
CA LEU A 64 -15.48 15.57 11.09
C LEU A 64 -15.03 15.40 9.62
N GLY A 65 -15.95 15.29 8.66
CA GLY A 65 -15.67 14.92 7.27
C GLY A 65 -14.68 15.85 6.54
N GLY A 66 -15.05 17.11 6.28
CA GLY A 66 -14.35 17.94 5.31
C GLY A 66 -12.83 18.07 5.49
N ALA A 67 -12.33 18.38 6.69
CA ALA A 67 -10.88 18.51 6.90
C ALA A 67 -10.16 17.15 6.85
N TRP A 68 -10.71 16.13 7.50
CA TRP A 68 -10.11 14.80 7.55
C TRP A 68 -10.17 14.07 6.21
N LEU A 69 -11.17 14.31 5.37
CA LEU A 69 -11.25 13.79 4.00
C LEU A 69 -10.17 14.41 3.09
N ARG A 70 -9.77 15.68 3.30
CA ARG A 70 -8.59 16.24 2.60
C ARG A 70 -7.31 15.56 3.02
N VAL A 71 -7.14 15.33 4.33
CA VAL A 71 -5.98 14.59 4.85
C VAL A 71 -5.96 13.18 4.25
N ALA A 72 -7.10 12.47 4.26
CA ALA A 72 -7.21 11.16 3.64
C ALA A 72 -6.86 11.18 2.14
N ALA A 73 -7.35 12.17 1.39
CA ALA A 73 -7.01 12.34 -0.03
C ALA A 73 -5.50 12.50 -0.25
N LEU A 74 -4.84 13.33 0.56
CA LEU A 74 -3.38 13.52 0.51
C LEU A 74 -2.63 12.25 0.90
N CYS A 75 -3.11 11.51 1.91
CA CYS A 75 -2.54 10.24 2.31
C CYS A 75 -2.64 9.19 1.19
N TYR A 76 -3.77 9.10 0.48
CA TYR A 76 -3.91 8.21 -0.67
C TYR A 76 -2.99 8.60 -1.83
N LEU A 77 -2.84 9.90 -2.12
CA LEU A 77 -1.88 10.34 -3.14
C LEU A 77 -0.44 9.99 -2.74
N ALA A 78 -0.06 10.26 -1.49
CA ALA A 78 1.26 9.92 -0.96
C ALA A 78 1.50 8.41 -1.01
N ALA A 79 0.50 7.59 -0.64
CA ALA A 79 0.58 6.13 -0.74
C ALA A 79 0.74 5.67 -2.19
N GLY A 80 -0.02 6.22 -3.14
CA GLY A 80 0.14 5.91 -4.57
C GLY A 80 1.53 6.26 -5.10
N LEU A 81 2.07 7.42 -4.73
CA LEU A 81 3.44 7.81 -5.08
C LEU A 81 4.48 6.89 -4.45
N LEU A 82 4.30 6.52 -3.19
CA LEU A 82 5.18 5.58 -2.49
C LEU A 82 5.16 4.21 -3.18
N LEU A 83 3.99 3.69 -3.57
CA LEU A 83 3.88 2.42 -4.30
C LEU A 83 4.62 2.45 -5.64
N LEU A 84 4.60 3.58 -6.35
CA LEU A 84 5.40 3.74 -7.57
C LEU A 84 6.90 3.70 -7.31
N VAL A 85 7.38 4.33 -6.23
CA VAL A 85 8.78 4.25 -5.81
C VAL A 85 9.15 2.81 -5.46
N MET A 86 8.31 2.13 -4.67
CA MET A 86 8.53 0.73 -4.30
C MET A 86 8.52 -0.20 -5.51
N ALA A 87 7.68 0.08 -6.50
CA ALA A 87 7.64 -0.67 -7.76
C ALA A 87 8.94 -0.53 -8.55
N ALA A 88 9.49 0.69 -8.63
CA ALA A 88 10.77 0.94 -9.28
C ALA A 88 11.90 0.19 -8.57
N LEU A 89 11.96 0.27 -7.24
CA LEU A 89 12.94 -0.47 -6.43
C LEU A 89 12.78 -1.98 -6.63
N TYR A 90 11.55 -2.49 -6.57
CA TYR A 90 11.26 -3.91 -6.75
C TYR A 90 11.70 -4.42 -8.13
N GLY A 91 11.45 -3.64 -9.18
CA GLY A 91 11.92 -3.95 -10.53
C GLY A 91 13.45 -4.02 -10.62
N LEU A 92 14.15 -3.06 -10.00
CA LEU A 92 15.61 -3.05 -9.96
C LEU A 92 16.17 -4.26 -9.20
N SER A 93 15.64 -4.57 -8.01
CA SER A 93 16.08 -5.74 -7.23
C SER A 93 15.72 -7.06 -7.94
N ALA A 94 14.57 -7.13 -8.62
CA ALA A 94 14.17 -8.32 -9.38
C ALA A 94 15.13 -8.61 -10.53
N LEU A 95 15.57 -7.59 -11.28
CA LEU A 95 16.57 -7.76 -12.35
C LEU A 95 17.89 -8.32 -11.82
N GLU A 96 18.33 -7.88 -10.64
CA GLU A 96 19.55 -8.37 -10.01
C GLU A 96 19.43 -9.84 -9.55
N VAL A 97 18.26 -10.22 -9.04
CA VAL A 97 17.99 -11.60 -8.57
C VAL A 97 17.90 -12.57 -9.75
N ILE A 98 17.24 -12.21 -10.86
CA ILE A 98 17.12 -13.07 -12.05
C ILE A 98 18.50 -13.48 -12.58
N GLY A 99 19.49 -12.59 -12.52
CA GLY A 99 20.85 -12.90 -12.98
C GLY A 99 21.63 -13.87 -12.08
N ARG A 100 21.11 -14.21 -10.90
CA ARG A 100 21.82 -15.03 -9.87
C ARG A 100 21.01 -16.23 -9.37
N ALA A 101 19.74 -16.32 -9.71
CA ALA A 101 18.85 -17.34 -9.20
C ALA A 101 19.12 -18.73 -9.85
N PRO A 102 19.12 -19.83 -9.08
CA PRO A 102 19.15 -21.18 -9.64
C PRO A 102 17.88 -21.48 -10.46
N ASP A 103 18.00 -22.27 -11.52
CA ASP A 103 16.89 -22.63 -12.42
C ASP A 103 15.67 -23.21 -11.66
N GLU A 104 15.92 -24.01 -10.62
CA GLU A 104 14.88 -24.63 -9.78
C GLU A 104 13.99 -23.61 -9.04
N SER A 105 14.49 -22.39 -8.80
CA SER A 105 13.76 -21.33 -8.08
C SER A 105 13.02 -20.36 -9.01
N MET A 106 13.26 -20.44 -10.33
CA MET A 106 12.81 -19.44 -11.28
C MET A 106 11.28 -19.40 -11.47
N GLU A 107 10.61 -20.55 -11.39
CA GLU A 107 9.15 -20.59 -11.53
C GLU A 107 8.46 -19.86 -10.38
N ALA A 108 8.85 -20.17 -9.14
CA ALA A 108 8.30 -19.55 -7.94
C ALA A 108 8.57 -18.04 -7.94
N PHE A 109 9.79 -17.63 -8.32
CA PHE A 109 10.16 -16.23 -8.45
C PHE A 109 9.30 -15.49 -9.48
N THR A 110 9.13 -16.06 -10.67
CA THR A 110 8.34 -15.45 -11.75
C THR A 110 6.87 -15.28 -11.32
N ARG A 111 6.32 -16.27 -10.62
CA ARG A 111 4.95 -16.20 -10.10
C ARG A 111 4.79 -15.08 -9.07
N ALA A 112 5.75 -14.94 -8.15
CA ALA A 112 5.77 -13.85 -7.17
C ALA A 112 5.91 -12.48 -7.86
N LEU A 113 6.79 -12.37 -8.86
CA LEU A 113 6.98 -11.16 -9.66
C LEU A 113 5.66 -10.71 -10.32
N VAL A 114 4.98 -11.61 -11.04
CA VAL A 114 3.72 -11.31 -11.73
C VAL A 114 2.64 -10.89 -10.74
N LYS A 115 2.50 -11.62 -9.62
CA LYS A 115 1.54 -11.28 -8.57
C LYS A 115 1.78 -9.88 -8.02
N ASN A 116 3.02 -9.56 -7.63
CA ASN A 116 3.35 -8.28 -7.03
C ASN A 116 3.18 -7.12 -8.01
N VAL A 117 3.52 -7.32 -9.30
CA VAL A 117 3.27 -6.31 -10.34
C VAL A 117 1.76 -6.02 -10.47
N ALA A 118 0.93 -7.06 -10.47
CA ALA A 118 -0.53 -6.88 -10.51
C ALA A 118 -1.04 -6.13 -9.28
N GLU A 119 -0.55 -6.46 -8.08
CA GLU A 119 -0.90 -5.77 -6.84
C GLU A 119 -0.47 -4.30 -6.84
N ILE A 120 0.77 -4.00 -7.24
CA ILE A 120 1.28 -2.63 -7.37
C ILE A 120 0.34 -1.79 -8.26
N VAL A 121 0.02 -2.31 -9.45
CA VAL A 121 -0.83 -1.58 -10.41
C VAL A 121 -2.22 -1.37 -9.83
N ALA A 122 -2.82 -2.41 -9.25
CA ALA A 122 -4.14 -2.34 -8.64
C ALA A 122 -4.18 -1.34 -7.48
N TYR A 123 -3.24 -1.41 -6.53
CA TYR A 123 -3.22 -0.52 -5.36
C TYR A 123 -2.85 0.92 -5.69
N THR A 124 -1.98 1.14 -6.68
CA THR A 124 -1.66 2.49 -7.17
C THR A 124 -2.91 3.14 -7.80
N ALA A 125 -3.61 2.40 -8.67
CA ALA A 125 -4.84 2.87 -9.28
C ALA A 125 -5.93 3.11 -8.24
N ALA A 126 -6.13 2.17 -7.31
CA ALA A 126 -7.10 2.29 -6.23
C ALA A 126 -6.82 3.51 -5.35
N SER A 127 -5.55 3.76 -4.99
CA SER A 127 -5.15 4.94 -4.22
C SER A 127 -5.46 6.24 -4.97
N GLY A 128 -5.17 6.31 -6.27
CA GLY A 128 -5.53 7.46 -7.11
C GLY A 128 -7.04 7.70 -7.17
N VAL A 129 -7.84 6.64 -7.36
CA VAL A 129 -9.31 6.74 -7.36
C VAL A 129 -9.81 7.21 -6.00
N LEU A 130 -9.36 6.62 -4.90
CA LEU A 130 -9.80 6.98 -3.55
C LEU A 130 -9.41 8.42 -3.19
N ALA A 131 -8.24 8.89 -3.60
CA ALA A 131 -7.85 10.29 -3.47
C ALA A 131 -8.85 11.22 -4.18
N LEU A 132 -9.23 10.91 -5.41
CA LEU A 132 -10.22 11.67 -6.18
C LEU A 132 -11.61 11.64 -5.55
N VAL A 133 -12.05 10.48 -5.04
CA VAL A 133 -13.35 10.35 -4.36
C VAL A 133 -13.36 11.20 -3.09
N CYS A 134 -12.31 11.13 -2.27
CA CYS A 134 -12.18 11.95 -1.06
C CYS A 134 -12.20 13.44 -1.39
N TRP A 135 -11.46 13.86 -2.43
CA TRP A 135 -11.42 15.24 -2.86
C TRP A 135 -12.80 15.75 -3.32
N ARG A 136 -13.49 14.99 -4.17
CA ARG A 136 -14.85 15.32 -4.64
C ARG A 136 -15.88 15.36 -3.51
N ALA A 137 -15.73 14.52 -2.49
CA ALA A 137 -16.61 14.54 -1.32
C ALA A 137 -16.48 15.86 -0.56
N VAL A 138 -15.26 16.37 -0.40
CA VAL A 138 -15.00 17.67 0.23
C VAL A 138 -15.58 18.83 -0.57
N GLU A 139 -15.55 18.77 -1.91
CA GLU A 139 -16.12 19.81 -2.76
C GLU A 139 -17.64 19.90 -2.65
N ARG A 140 -18.34 18.79 -2.38
CA ARG A 140 -19.80 18.76 -2.20
C ARG A 140 -20.28 19.36 -0.88
N GLU A 141 -19.40 19.50 0.10
CA GLU A 141 -19.73 20.09 1.42
C GLU A 141 -19.58 21.62 1.44
N ARG A 142 -19.07 22.24 0.36
CA ARG A 142 -18.94 23.69 0.22
C ARG A 142 -20.13 24.28 -0.54
#